data_AF-K1YWV7-F1
#
_entry.id   AF-K1YWV7-F1
#
_cell.length_a   1.000
_cell.length_b   1.000
_cell.length_c   1.000
_cell.angle_alpha   90.00
_cell.angle_beta   90.00
_cell.angle_gamma   90.00
#
_symmetry.space_group_name_H-M   'P 1'
#
loop_
_entity.id
_entity.type
_entity.pdbx_description
1 polymer ?
#
loop_
_entity_poly.entity_id
_entity_poly.type
_entity_poly.pdbx_seq_one_letter_code
_entity_poly.pdbx_strand_id
1 'polypeptide(L)'
;MAPTIERRSMGPLFFAVIDEVDSILVDEARTPLIISAPDSEPTTKYMKFAAIAKKLENTKHYKIDEKMKTAALTEEGIMEIERILGIDNIYVSAHYNDLHHIENALKAETVYERDVDYLNRNDEILIIDEHTGRVLSGRRYSDGLHQAIEAKENVTIQQESRTLASVTFQNYFRLYRKLAGMTGTAKTEEEEFYKIYHLEVIVVPTNRPMIRDDRSDLLFKNEKGKFTYVVKLIKAFHEAGQPALVGTVSVAKSEYLSDLLTAEGIPHKVLNAKQDAHEADVIGAAGQFGSVTIATNMAGRGTDIKVSDEVRNLSGEVTVEWQTYKLGGLAVIWTEKHETRRIDNQLRGRSGRQWDPGLSQFMVSPQDDIMRIFGGDKLFSIFNAPMFASIPDHEPLLESGMLTKRIDAVQKQVEGRNFDIRKHILE
;
A
#
# COMPACT_ATOMS: atom_id res chain seq x y z
N MET A 1 -9.68 -6.88 -23.05
CA MET A 1 -9.17 -6.37 -24.35
C MET A 1 -10.35 -6.14 -25.28
N ALA A 2 -10.35 -5.05 -26.05
CA ALA A 2 -11.43 -4.80 -27.01
C ALA A 2 -11.40 -5.87 -28.11
N PRO A 3 -12.47 -6.67 -28.28
CA PRO A 3 -12.48 -7.78 -29.25
C PRO A 3 -12.57 -7.30 -30.70
N THR A 4 -12.97 -6.04 -30.90
CA THR A 4 -13.03 -5.39 -32.22
C THR A 4 -12.47 -3.98 -32.14
N ILE A 5 -12.14 -3.40 -33.30
CA ILE A 5 -11.59 -2.04 -33.40
C ILE A 5 -12.62 -1.01 -32.90
N GLU A 6 -13.90 -1.22 -33.20
CA GLU A 6 -14.99 -0.32 -32.82
C GLU A 6 -15.23 -0.27 -31.31
N ARG A 7 -14.77 -1.29 -30.58
CA ARG A 7 -14.84 -1.36 -29.11
C ARG A 7 -13.62 -0.79 -28.40
N ARG A 8 -12.62 -0.26 -29.12
CA ARG A 8 -11.47 0.40 -28.51
C ARG A 8 -11.88 1.80 -28.05
N SER A 9 -11.60 2.10 -26.79
CA SER A 9 -11.83 3.43 -26.20
C SER A 9 -10.67 4.40 -26.41
N MET A 10 -9.48 3.90 -26.76
CA MET A 10 -8.25 4.68 -26.88
C MET A 10 -7.69 4.66 -28.29
N GLY A 11 -7.22 5.81 -28.76
CA GLY A 11 -6.40 5.95 -29.97
C GLY A 11 -4.91 5.69 -29.71
N PRO A 12 -4.04 6.02 -30.68
CA PRO A 12 -2.59 5.92 -30.51
C PRO A 12 -2.06 6.76 -29.34
N LEU A 13 -1.16 6.19 -28.54
CA LEU A 13 -0.53 6.86 -27.39
C LEU A 13 0.62 7.75 -27.84
N PHE A 14 0.34 9.04 -28.06
CA PHE A 14 1.34 9.97 -28.62
C PHE A 14 2.15 10.69 -27.54
N PHE A 15 1.50 11.43 -26.64
CA PHE A 15 2.17 12.25 -25.64
C PHE A 15 1.43 12.21 -24.31
N ALA A 16 2.15 12.01 -23.21
CA ALA A 16 1.66 12.14 -21.85
C ALA A 16 2.48 13.19 -21.08
N VAL A 17 1.77 14.07 -20.37
CA VAL A 17 2.33 14.94 -19.33
C VAL A 17 1.74 14.47 -18.02
N ILE A 18 2.59 13.94 -17.14
CA ILE A 18 2.17 13.36 -15.88
C ILE A 18 2.37 14.40 -14.79
N ASP A 19 1.27 14.84 -14.17
CA ASP A 19 1.34 15.59 -12.93
C ASP A 19 1.73 14.65 -11.78
N GLU A 20 2.46 15.18 -10.81
CA GLU A 20 2.94 14.41 -9.66
C GLU A 20 3.68 13.13 -10.07
N VAL A 21 4.58 13.28 -11.05
CA VAL A 21 5.21 12.18 -11.78
C VAL A 21 5.97 11.19 -10.90
N ASP A 22 6.51 11.65 -9.78
CA ASP A 22 7.16 10.79 -8.78
C ASP A 22 6.18 9.89 -8.05
N SER A 23 4.97 10.34 -7.74
CA SER A 23 3.98 9.43 -7.17
C SER A 23 3.44 8.43 -8.19
N ILE A 24 3.17 8.85 -9.42
CA ILE A 24 2.60 7.94 -10.41
C ILE A 24 3.64 6.92 -10.90
N LEU A 25 4.84 7.38 -11.26
CA LEU A 25 5.85 6.53 -11.89
C LEU A 25 6.80 5.83 -10.91
N VAL A 26 6.81 6.23 -9.63
CA VAL A 26 7.65 5.61 -8.58
C VAL A 26 6.78 4.99 -7.48
N ASP A 27 5.85 5.73 -6.86
CA ASP A 27 5.06 5.18 -5.74
C ASP A 27 4.00 4.15 -6.18
N GLU A 28 3.15 4.51 -7.15
CA GLU A 28 2.07 3.65 -7.67
C GLU A 28 2.59 2.52 -8.57
N ALA A 29 3.81 2.69 -9.09
CA ALA A 29 4.49 1.71 -9.92
C ALA A 29 4.88 0.41 -9.17
N ARG A 30 4.50 0.28 -7.89
CA ARG A 30 4.62 -0.93 -7.07
C ARG A 30 3.50 -1.95 -7.34
N THR A 31 2.38 -1.54 -7.93
CA THR A 31 1.25 -2.44 -8.18
C THR A 31 0.87 -2.44 -9.66
N PRO A 32 0.80 -3.61 -10.32
CA PRO A 32 0.36 -3.67 -11.71
C PRO A 32 -1.14 -3.35 -11.83
N LEU A 33 -1.52 -2.83 -13.00
CA LEU A 33 -2.92 -2.69 -13.40
C LEU A 33 -3.43 -4.05 -13.87
N ILE A 34 -4.37 -4.63 -13.14
CA ILE A 34 -4.92 -5.97 -13.41
C ILE A 34 -6.40 -5.84 -13.77
N ILE A 35 -6.79 -6.47 -14.89
CA ILE A 35 -8.19 -6.71 -15.22
C ILE A 35 -8.46 -8.19 -14.93
N SER A 36 -9.28 -8.43 -13.91
CA SER A 36 -9.74 -9.76 -13.56
C SER A 36 -11.21 -9.93 -13.96
N ALA A 37 -11.59 -11.14 -14.31
CA ALA A 37 -12.99 -11.54 -14.39
C ALA A 37 -13.23 -12.72 -13.46
N PRO A 38 -14.43 -12.84 -12.88
CA PRO A 38 -14.83 -14.09 -12.25
C PRO A 38 -14.72 -15.19 -13.30
N ASP A 39 -14.17 -16.33 -12.93
CA ASP A 39 -14.13 -17.45 -13.85
C ASP A 39 -15.56 -17.80 -14.26
N SER A 40 -15.78 -17.85 -15.58
CA SER A 40 -17.11 -18.02 -16.17
C SER A 40 -17.60 -19.46 -16.08
N GLU A 41 -16.77 -20.37 -15.57
CA GLU A 41 -17.14 -21.76 -15.46
C GLU A 41 -18.23 -21.96 -14.40
N PRO A 42 -19.34 -22.62 -14.75
CA PRO A 42 -20.41 -22.89 -13.80
C PRO A 42 -19.86 -23.74 -12.65
N THR A 43 -20.02 -23.29 -11.40
CA THR A 43 -19.73 -24.11 -10.21
C THR A 43 -20.46 -25.44 -10.23
N THR A 44 -21.59 -25.52 -10.94
CA THR A 44 -22.36 -26.74 -11.20
C THR A 44 -21.59 -27.80 -12.00
N LYS A 45 -20.61 -27.41 -12.84
CA LYS A 45 -19.77 -28.37 -13.58
C LYS A 45 -18.88 -29.16 -12.62
N TYR A 46 -18.17 -28.50 -11.71
CA TYR A 46 -17.32 -29.18 -10.71
C TYR A 46 -18.12 -30.18 -9.88
N MET A 47 -19.32 -29.79 -9.43
CA MET A 47 -20.24 -30.70 -8.72
C MET A 47 -20.65 -31.91 -9.56
N LYS A 48 -20.96 -31.70 -10.84
CA LYS A 48 -21.32 -32.76 -11.78
C LYS A 48 -20.15 -33.74 -11.96
N PHE A 49 -18.94 -33.26 -12.22
CA PHE A 49 -17.78 -34.10 -12.45
C PHE A 49 -17.29 -34.81 -11.18
N ALA A 50 -17.38 -34.19 -10.01
CA ALA A 50 -17.12 -34.88 -8.73
C ALA A 50 -18.11 -36.05 -8.51
N ALA A 51 -19.39 -35.87 -8.85
CA ALA A 51 -20.38 -36.95 -8.78
C ALA A 51 -20.13 -38.07 -9.80
N ILE A 52 -19.55 -37.76 -10.96
CA ILE A 52 -19.14 -38.75 -11.96
C ILE A 52 -17.91 -39.52 -11.47
N ALA A 53 -16.89 -38.81 -10.97
CA ALA A 53 -15.66 -39.42 -10.46
C ALA A 53 -15.95 -40.47 -9.37
N LYS A 54 -16.89 -40.19 -8.46
CA LYS A 54 -17.35 -41.14 -7.42
C LYS A 54 -17.97 -42.44 -7.95
N LYS A 55 -18.44 -42.47 -9.20
CA LYS A 55 -19.02 -43.66 -9.83
C LYS A 55 -18.00 -44.50 -10.60
N LEU A 56 -16.79 -43.98 -10.80
CA LEU A 56 -15.74 -44.71 -11.51
C LEU A 56 -15.10 -45.73 -10.57
N GLU A 57 -14.75 -46.91 -11.11
CA GLU A 57 -14.20 -48.02 -10.34
C GLU A 57 -12.67 -48.08 -10.52
N ASN A 58 -11.97 -48.21 -9.40
CA ASN A 58 -10.52 -48.37 -9.37
C ASN A 58 -10.09 -49.58 -10.21
N THR A 59 -8.96 -49.47 -10.91
CA THR A 59 -8.34 -50.49 -11.77
C THR A 59 -9.09 -50.84 -13.06
N LYS A 60 -10.37 -50.48 -13.17
CA LYS A 60 -11.18 -50.68 -14.37
C LYS A 60 -11.27 -49.39 -15.20
N HIS A 61 -11.74 -48.30 -14.59
CA HIS A 61 -12.01 -47.04 -15.29
C HIS A 61 -10.83 -46.06 -15.29
N TYR A 62 -9.85 -46.26 -14.40
CA TYR A 62 -8.67 -45.40 -14.30
C TYR A 62 -7.48 -46.11 -13.65
N LYS A 63 -6.29 -45.54 -13.87
CA LYS A 63 -5.02 -45.95 -13.26
C LYS A 63 -4.48 -44.82 -12.39
N ILE A 64 -4.09 -45.14 -11.16
CA ILE A 64 -3.48 -44.20 -10.23
C ILE A 64 -1.96 -44.35 -10.30
N ASP A 65 -1.25 -43.23 -10.39
CA ASP A 65 0.18 -43.15 -10.09
C ASP A 65 0.35 -42.35 -8.80
N GLU A 66 0.48 -43.06 -7.67
CA GLU A 66 0.65 -42.48 -6.34
C GLU A 66 1.95 -41.66 -6.23
N LYS A 67 3.00 -42.06 -6.95
CA LYS A 67 4.30 -41.40 -6.89
C LYS A 67 4.27 -40.04 -7.58
N MET A 68 3.54 -39.94 -8.70
CA MET A 68 3.32 -38.66 -9.39
C MET A 68 2.10 -37.90 -8.88
N LYS A 69 1.34 -38.46 -7.95
CA LYS A 69 0.04 -37.94 -7.51
C LYS A 69 -0.87 -37.62 -8.70
N THR A 70 -1.02 -38.56 -9.63
CA THR A 70 -1.88 -38.40 -10.82
C THR A 70 -2.81 -39.59 -11.01
N ALA A 71 -3.92 -39.37 -11.71
CA ALA A 71 -4.84 -40.42 -12.14
C ALA A 71 -5.13 -40.25 -13.63
N ALA A 72 -4.99 -41.33 -14.40
CA ALA A 72 -5.22 -41.34 -15.84
C ALA A 72 -6.39 -42.27 -16.17
N LEU A 73 -7.30 -41.83 -17.03
CA LEU A 73 -8.44 -42.62 -17.48
C LEU A 73 -8.01 -43.77 -18.39
N THR A 74 -8.69 -44.91 -18.27
CA THR A 74 -8.57 -46.02 -19.23
C THR A 74 -9.58 -45.86 -20.37
N GLU A 75 -9.43 -46.63 -21.45
CA GLU A 75 -10.44 -46.66 -22.54
C GLU A 75 -11.84 -46.99 -22.02
N GLU A 76 -11.96 -47.94 -21.10
CA GLU A 76 -13.24 -48.29 -20.45
C GLU A 76 -13.81 -47.13 -19.62
N GLY A 77 -12.94 -46.37 -18.93
CA GLY A 77 -13.35 -45.19 -18.18
C GLY A 77 -13.85 -44.06 -19.08
N ILE A 78 -13.20 -43.85 -20.22
CA ILE A 78 -13.61 -42.88 -21.23
C ILE A 78 -15.02 -43.24 -21.75
N MET A 79 -15.24 -44.50 -22.14
CA MET A 79 -16.55 -44.97 -22.62
C MET A 79 -17.66 -44.78 -21.56
N GLU A 80 -17.36 -45.03 -20.29
CA GLU A 80 -18.34 -44.86 -19.21
C GLU A 80 -18.66 -43.39 -18.96
N ILE A 81 -17.66 -42.50 -19.02
CA ILE A 81 -17.86 -41.04 -18.93
C ILE A 81 -18.71 -40.54 -20.10
N GLU A 82 -18.40 -40.96 -21.33
CA GLU A 82 -19.16 -40.64 -22.55
C GLU A 82 -20.62 -41.08 -22.43
N ARG A 83 -20.86 -42.28 -21.90
CA ARG A 83 -22.21 -42.81 -21.63
C ARG A 83 -22.95 -41.98 -20.59
N ILE A 84 -22.29 -41.57 -19.50
CA ILE A 84 -22.90 -40.75 -18.44
C ILE A 84 -23.20 -39.33 -18.92
N LEU A 85 -22.34 -38.76 -19.78
CA LEU A 85 -22.49 -37.43 -20.35
C LEU A 85 -23.41 -37.40 -21.57
N GLY A 86 -23.66 -38.55 -22.21
CA GLY A 86 -24.47 -38.67 -23.42
C GLY A 86 -23.78 -38.08 -24.65
N ILE A 87 -22.46 -38.22 -24.75
CA ILE A 87 -21.63 -37.68 -25.85
C ILE A 87 -20.88 -38.81 -26.56
N ASP A 88 -20.60 -38.65 -27.85
CA ASP A 88 -19.96 -39.69 -28.66
C ASP A 88 -18.43 -39.71 -28.54
N ASN A 89 -17.80 -38.56 -28.29
CA ASN A 89 -16.34 -38.46 -28.15
C ASN A 89 -15.95 -37.25 -27.28
N ILE A 90 -15.29 -37.51 -26.15
CA ILE A 90 -14.85 -36.47 -25.21
C ILE A 90 -13.65 -35.63 -25.70
N TYR A 91 -12.90 -36.12 -26.70
CA TYR A 91 -11.71 -35.45 -27.25
C TYR A 91 -12.01 -34.46 -28.39
N VAL A 92 -13.28 -34.26 -28.75
CA VAL A 92 -13.67 -33.28 -29.77
C VAL A 92 -13.56 -31.85 -29.20
N SER A 93 -13.14 -30.89 -30.02
CA SER A 93 -12.81 -29.51 -29.62
C SER A 93 -13.91 -28.74 -28.86
N ALA A 94 -15.16 -29.18 -28.93
CA ALA A 94 -16.27 -28.61 -28.17
C ALA A 94 -16.28 -29.00 -26.68
N HIS A 95 -15.59 -30.09 -26.29
CA HIS A 95 -15.62 -30.69 -24.95
C HIS A 95 -14.25 -30.77 -24.27
N TYR A 96 -13.21 -30.13 -24.83
CA TYR A 96 -11.85 -30.17 -24.28
C TYR A 96 -11.78 -29.70 -22.81
N ASN A 97 -12.57 -28.68 -22.44
CA ASN A 97 -12.65 -28.24 -21.04
C ASN A 97 -13.29 -29.30 -20.13
N ASP A 98 -14.23 -30.10 -20.65
CA ASP A 98 -14.90 -31.14 -19.86
C ASP A 98 -13.92 -32.29 -19.50
N LEU A 99 -12.93 -32.56 -20.36
CA LEU A 99 -11.84 -33.52 -20.08
C LEU A 99 -10.97 -33.04 -18.90
N HIS A 100 -10.58 -31.77 -18.91
CA HIS A 100 -9.78 -31.18 -17.82
C HIS A 100 -10.52 -31.22 -16.48
N HIS A 101 -11.83 -30.97 -16.49
CA HIS A 101 -12.67 -31.06 -15.28
C HIS A 101 -12.77 -32.47 -14.73
N ILE A 102 -12.95 -33.49 -15.59
CA ILE A 102 -13.03 -34.87 -15.12
C ILE A 102 -11.69 -35.41 -14.63
N GLU A 103 -10.57 -35.02 -15.26
CA GLU A 103 -9.22 -35.38 -14.79
C GLU A 103 -8.94 -34.79 -13.41
N ASN A 104 -9.29 -33.52 -13.18
CA ASN A 104 -9.16 -32.88 -11.87
C ASN A 104 -10.10 -33.48 -10.82
N ALA A 105 -11.36 -33.78 -11.18
CA ALA A 105 -12.30 -34.44 -10.28
C ALA A 105 -11.83 -35.85 -9.89
N LEU A 106 -11.29 -36.61 -10.85
CA LEU A 106 -10.73 -37.92 -10.61
C LEU A 106 -9.50 -37.83 -9.71
N LYS A 107 -8.57 -36.93 -10.02
CA LYS A 107 -7.37 -36.68 -9.20
C LYS A 107 -7.74 -36.31 -7.76
N ALA A 108 -8.70 -35.41 -7.58
CA ALA A 108 -9.23 -35.02 -6.28
C ALA A 108 -9.84 -36.21 -5.53
N GLU A 109 -10.64 -37.05 -6.21
CA GLU A 109 -11.29 -38.21 -5.61
C GLU A 109 -10.29 -39.30 -5.18
N THR A 110 -9.31 -39.61 -6.03
CA THR A 110 -8.49 -40.81 -5.89
C THR A 110 -7.10 -40.59 -5.27
N VAL A 111 -6.52 -39.40 -5.43
CA VAL A 111 -5.13 -39.12 -5.01
C VAL A 111 -5.06 -38.25 -3.76
N TYR A 112 -5.99 -37.31 -3.60
CA TYR A 112 -5.97 -36.35 -2.50
C TYR A 112 -6.90 -36.81 -1.39
N GLU A 113 -6.36 -37.07 -0.20
CA GLU A 113 -7.09 -37.59 0.94
C GLU A 113 -7.30 -36.53 2.02
N ARG A 114 -8.52 -36.52 2.58
CA ARG A 114 -8.85 -35.69 3.73
C ARG A 114 -8.03 -36.14 4.95
N ASP A 115 -7.59 -35.18 5.74
CA ASP A 115 -6.77 -35.38 6.95
C ASP A 115 -5.34 -35.86 6.66
N VAL A 116 -4.95 -35.97 5.37
CA VAL A 116 -3.58 -36.27 4.91
C VAL A 116 -3.03 -35.13 4.06
N ASP A 117 -3.73 -34.79 2.96
CA ASP A 117 -3.30 -33.74 2.02
C ASP A 117 -3.97 -32.39 2.30
N TYR A 118 -5.19 -32.43 2.82
CA TYR A 118 -5.98 -31.23 3.14
C TYR A 118 -6.90 -31.45 4.34
N LEU A 119 -7.29 -30.36 4.98
CA LEU A 119 -8.32 -30.32 6.03
C LEU A 119 -9.56 -29.60 5.50
N ASN A 120 -10.73 -30.07 5.91
CA ASN A 120 -11.98 -29.35 5.73
C ASN A 120 -12.36 -28.70 7.07
N ARG A 121 -12.35 -27.36 7.12
CA ARG A 121 -12.70 -26.61 8.35
C ARG A 121 -13.44 -25.32 7.99
N ASN A 122 -14.55 -25.05 8.68
CA ASN A 122 -15.35 -23.83 8.49
C ASN A 122 -15.83 -23.62 7.04
N ASP A 123 -16.19 -24.69 6.33
CA ASP A 123 -16.59 -24.63 4.92
C ASP A 123 -15.47 -24.11 3.99
N GLU A 124 -14.21 -24.44 4.32
CA GLU A 124 -13.02 -24.12 3.53
C GLU A 124 -12.04 -25.31 3.49
N ILE A 125 -11.40 -25.52 2.34
CA ILE A 125 -10.34 -26.52 2.15
C ILE A 125 -8.97 -25.88 2.43
N LEU A 126 -8.27 -26.41 3.42
CA LEU A 126 -6.95 -25.94 3.84
C LEU A 126 -5.87 -26.97 3.53
N ILE A 127 -4.83 -26.58 2.80
CA ILE A 127 -3.74 -27.47 2.37
C ILE A 127 -2.85 -27.84 3.55
N ILE A 128 -2.49 -29.12 3.68
CA ILE A 128 -1.49 -29.61 4.63
C ILE A 128 -0.13 -29.74 3.91
N ASP A 129 0.93 -29.25 4.54
CA ASP A 129 2.30 -29.50 4.10
C ASP A 129 2.70 -30.96 4.38
N GLU A 130 3.01 -31.72 3.33
CA GLU A 130 3.42 -33.13 3.38
C GLU A 130 4.64 -33.38 4.28
N HIS A 131 5.55 -32.41 4.42
CA HIS A 131 6.78 -32.60 5.20
C HIS A 131 6.60 -32.23 6.68
N THR A 132 5.75 -31.26 6.97
CA THR A 132 5.66 -30.67 8.32
C THR A 132 4.32 -30.95 9.01
N GLY A 133 3.31 -31.43 8.28
CA GLY A 133 1.94 -31.62 8.77
C GLY A 133 1.24 -30.31 9.15
N ARG A 134 1.81 -29.16 8.77
CA ARG A 134 1.26 -27.84 9.11
C ARG A 134 0.24 -27.40 8.06
N VAL A 135 -0.76 -26.67 8.52
CA VAL A 135 -1.77 -26.05 7.66
C VAL A 135 -1.18 -24.82 6.98
N LEU A 136 -1.25 -24.78 5.65
CA LEU A 136 -0.79 -23.67 4.81
C LEU A 136 -1.96 -22.74 4.47
N SER A 137 -2.29 -21.84 5.40
CA SER A 137 -3.38 -20.87 5.22
C SER A 137 -3.14 -19.94 4.02
N GLY A 138 -4.19 -19.69 3.24
CA GLY A 138 -4.17 -18.78 2.08
C GLY A 138 -3.57 -19.38 0.81
N ARG A 139 -3.17 -20.66 0.80
CA ARG A 139 -2.74 -21.37 -0.41
C ARG A 139 -3.90 -22.16 -1.00
N ARG A 140 -4.01 -22.15 -2.33
CA ARG A 140 -4.94 -22.98 -3.10
C ARG A 140 -4.18 -23.84 -4.10
N TYR A 141 -4.75 -24.99 -4.48
CA TYR A 141 -4.21 -25.79 -5.57
C TYR A 141 -4.53 -25.11 -6.89
N SER A 142 -3.59 -25.12 -7.83
CA SER A 142 -3.75 -24.48 -9.14
C SER A 142 -4.59 -25.32 -10.10
N ASP A 143 -5.00 -24.70 -11.21
CA ASP A 143 -5.54 -25.38 -12.41
C ASP A 143 -6.85 -26.14 -12.15
N GLY A 144 -7.76 -25.58 -11.35
CA GLY A 144 -9.09 -26.15 -11.10
C GLY A 144 -9.13 -27.29 -10.07
N LEU A 145 -7.98 -27.77 -9.59
CA LEU A 145 -7.91 -28.87 -8.63
C LEU A 145 -8.50 -28.50 -7.27
N HIS A 146 -8.35 -27.26 -6.83
CA HIS A 146 -8.88 -26.84 -5.53
C HIS A 146 -10.41 -26.83 -5.52
N GLN A 147 -11.02 -26.35 -6.60
CA GLN A 147 -12.46 -26.38 -6.83
C GLN A 147 -12.98 -27.81 -6.95
N ALA A 148 -12.20 -28.72 -7.54
CA ALA A 148 -12.53 -30.14 -7.58
C ALA A 148 -12.54 -30.80 -6.18
N ILE A 149 -11.62 -30.43 -5.29
CA ILE A 149 -11.60 -30.89 -3.89
C ILE A 149 -12.77 -30.27 -3.10
N GLU A 150 -13.05 -28.97 -3.28
CA GLU A 150 -14.24 -28.31 -2.70
C GLU A 150 -15.52 -29.05 -3.11
N ALA A 151 -15.65 -29.41 -4.39
CA ALA A 151 -16.78 -30.18 -4.91
C ALA A 151 -16.84 -31.62 -4.36
N LYS A 152 -15.69 -32.29 -4.20
CA LYS A 152 -15.58 -33.64 -3.59
C LYS A 152 -16.15 -33.66 -2.17
N GLU A 153 -15.74 -32.68 -1.36
CA GLU A 153 -16.12 -32.53 0.04
C GLU A 153 -17.48 -31.83 0.25
N ASN A 154 -18.12 -31.42 -0.85
CA ASN A 154 -19.41 -30.74 -0.84
C ASN A 154 -19.39 -29.41 -0.06
N VAL A 155 -18.29 -28.67 -0.20
CA VAL A 155 -18.02 -27.35 0.39
C VAL A 155 -18.39 -26.24 -0.61
N THR A 156 -18.62 -25.01 -0.13
CA THR A 156 -18.86 -23.85 -1.00
C THR A 156 -17.70 -23.64 -1.97
N ILE A 157 -17.94 -23.88 -3.27
CA ILE A 157 -16.94 -23.71 -4.33
C ILE A 157 -16.70 -22.22 -4.55
N GLN A 158 -15.47 -21.77 -4.29
CA GLN A 158 -15.11 -20.37 -4.52
C GLN A 158 -14.60 -20.20 -5.94
N GLN A 159 -15.30 -19.38 -6.74
CA GLN A 159 -14.87 -19.03 -8.08
C GLN A 159 -13.50 -18.35 -8.04
N GLU A 160 -12.57 -18.83 -8.86
CA GLU A 160 -11.30 -18.15 -9.04
C GLU A 160 -11.50 -16.83 -9.78
N SER A 161 -10.75 -15.81 -9.36
CA SER A 161 -10.61 -14.60 -10.16
C SER A 161 -9.48 -14.84 -11.16
N ARG A 162 -9.84 -14.92 -12.43
CA ARG A 162 -8.85 -15.10 -13.51
C ARG A 162 -8.37 -13.74 -14.00
N THR A 163 -7.05 -13.55 -14.01
CA THR A 163 -6.42 -12.38 -14.65
C THR A 163 -6.55 -12.47 -16.16
N LEU A 164 -7.29 -11.54 -16.78
CA LEU A 164 -7.47 -11.46 -18.23
C LEU A 164 -6.39 -10.61 -18.91
N ALA A 165 -5.92 -9.57 -18.22
CA ALA A 165 -4.87 -8.69 -18.68
C ALA A 165 -4.14 -8.07 -17.48
N SER A 166 -2.85 -7.84 -17.63
CA SER A 166 -2.04 -7.13 -16.65
C SER A 166 -1.03 -6.25 -17.37
N VAL A 167 -0.77 -5.06 -16.85
CA VAL A 167 0.31 -4.17 -17.29
C VAL A 167 0.84 -3.37 -16.11
N THR A 168 2.16 -3.23 -16.00
CA THR A 168 2.76 -2.36 -14.98
C THR A 168 2.67 -0.90 -15.41
N PHE A 169 2.63 0.04 -14.46
CA PHE A 169 2.67 1.49 -14.77
C PHE A 169 3.89 1.83 -15.63
N GLN A 170 5.03 1.24 -15.29
CA GLN A 170 6.29 1.38 -16.04
C GLN A 170 6.09 1.05 -17.52
N ASN A 171 5.58 -0.15 -17.82
CA ASN A 171 5.42 -0.61 -19.19
C ASN A 171 4.31 0.14 -19.92
N TYR A 172 3.23 0.50 -19.23
CA TYR A 172 2.15 1.30 -19.81
C TYR A 172 2.63 2.68 -20.29
N PHE A 173 3.36 3.42 -19.44
CA PHE A 173 3.83 4.76 -19.81
C PHE A 173 4.97 4.74 -20.84
N ARG A 174 5.74 3.64 -20.92
CA ARG A 174 6.73 3.42 -22.00
C ARG A 174 6.10 3.25 -23.39
N LEU A 175 4.78 3.01 -23.49
CA LEU A 175 4.08 2.95 -24.78
C LEU A 175 3.90 4.32 -25.43
N TYR A 176 4.02 5.43 -24.67
CA TYR A 176 3.87 6.77 -25.22
C TYR A 176 5.11 7.16 -26.05
N ARG A 177 4.88 7.74 -27.24
CA ARG A 177 5.98 8.24 -28.09
C ARG A 177 6.78 9.36 -27.42
N LYS A 178 6.12 10.20 -26.63
CA LYS A 178 6.73 11.26 -25.83
C LYS A 178 6.17 11.19 -24.42
N LEU A 179 7.04 11.37 -23.44
CA LEU A 179 6.68 11.39 -22.02
C LEU A 179 7.29 12.64 -21.37
N ALA A 180 6.53 13.30 -20.53
CA ALA A 180 6.98 14.40 -19.69
C ALA A 180 6.25 14.34 -18.35
N GLY A 181 6.77 15.03 -17.34
CA GLY A 181 6.07 15.14 -16.07
C GLY A 181 6.55 16.32 -15.24
N MET A 182 5.81 16.61 -14.18
CA MET A 182 6.09 17.67 -13.22
C MET A 182 5.89 17.15 -11.80
N THR A 183 6.71 17.65 -10.88
CA THR A 183 6.62 17.37 -9.44
C THR A 183 7.56 18.31 -8.68
N GLY A 184 7.31 18.50 -7.38
CA GLY A 184 8.21 19.23 -6.50
C GLY A 184 9.47 18.44 -6.10
N THR A 185 9.50 17.11 -6.27
CA THR A 185 10.50 16.26 -5.60
C THR A 185 11.09 15.13 -6.45
N ALA A 186 11.34 15.36 -7.74
CA ALA A 186 11.90 14.33 -8.64
C ALA A 186 13.41 14.11 -8.53
N LYS A 187 14.19 15.07 -8.01
CA LYS A 187 15.67 15.05 -8.15
C LYS A 187 16.34 13.86 -7.46
N THR A 188 15.76 13.35 -6.38
CA THR A 188 16.29 12.16 -5.69
C THR A 188 16.14 10.88 -6.50
N GLU A 189 15.11 10.80 -7.35
CA GLU A 189 14.76 9.62 -8.15
C GLU A 189 15.23 9.74 -9.61
N GLU A 190 16.10 10.71 -9.92
CA GLU A 190 16.56 11.00 -11.29
C GLU A 190 17.16 9.77 -11.97
N GLU A 191 17.92 8.97 -11.23
CA GLU A 191 18.52 7.73 -11.75
C GLU A 191 17.46 6.70 -12.15
N GLU A 192 16.39 6.55 -11.36
CA GLU A 192 15.27 5.66 -11.66
C GLU A 192 14.47 6.16 -12.88
N PHE A 193 14.17 7.47 -12.91
CA PHE A 193 13.49 8.11 -14.04
C PHE A 193 14.24 7.92 -15.36
N TYR A 194 15.56 8.10 -15.34
CA TYR A 194 16.38 7.94 -16.53
C TYR A 194 16.47 6.47 -16.95
N LYS A 195 16.75 5.55 -16.02
CA LYS A 195 16.92 4.12 -16.33
C LYS A 195 15.64 3.46 -16.86
N ILE A 196 14.47 3.79 -16.29
CA ILE A 196 13.22 3.13 -16.64
C ILE A 196 12.50 3.86 -17.78
N TYR A 197 12.46 5.19 -17.74
CA TYR A 197 11.62 6.00 -18.62
C TYR A 197 12.40 6.91 -19.57
N HIS A 198 13.74 6.97 -19.47
CA HIS A 198 14.58 7.93 -20.19
C HIS A 198 14.15 9.39 -19.96
N LEU A 199 13.69 9.69 -18.75
CA LEU A 199 13.29 11.03 -18.33
C LEU A 199 14.45 11.70 -17.57
N GLU A 200 14.85 12.89 -18.03
CA GLU A 200 15.81 13.75 -17.35
C GLU A 200 15.10 14.70 -16.37
N VAL A 201 15.70 14.95 -15.21
CA VAL A 201 15.13 15.82 -14.18
C VAL A 201 15.80 17.19 -14.18
N ILE A 202 15.05 18.21 -14.62
CA ILE A 202 15.48 19.61 -14.60
C ILE A 202 14.89 20.32 -13.38
N VAL A 203 15.75 20.88 -12.54
CA VAL A 203 15.32 21.68 -11.38
C VAL A 203 15.04 23.11 -11.85
N VAL A 204 13.77 23.50 -11.87
CA VAL A 204 13.35 24.86 -12.18
C VAL A 204 13.55 25.76 -10.95
N PRO A 205 14.25 26.90 -11.05
CA PRO A 205 14.38 27.83 -9.93
C PRO A 205 13.03 28.33 -9.42
N THR A 206 12.93 28.57 -8.11
CA THR A 206 11.71 29.12 -7.51
C THR A 206 11.52 30.58 -7.92
N ASN A 207 10.26 31.02 -8.02
CA ASN A 207 9.92 32.41 -8.37
C ASN A 207 10.50 33.44 -7.37
N ARG A 208 10.52 33.07 -6.09
CA ARG A 208 11.14 33.82 -5.00
C ARG A 208 11.98 32.88 -4.14
N PRO A 209 13.01 33.37 -3.42
CA PRO A 209 13.79 32.49 -2.56
C PRO A 209 12.93 31.90 -1.42
N MET A 210 13.32 30.73 -0.95
CA MET A 210 12.62 30.02 0.12
C MET A 210 13.19 30.48 1.49
N ILE A 211 12.30 30.88 2.41
CA ILE A 211 12.67 31.38 3.75
C ILE A 211 12.04 30.58 4.90
N ARG A 212 11.49 29.39 4.59
CA ARG A 212 10.89 28.49 5.58
C ARG A 212 11.96 28.01 6.57
N ASP A 213 11.59 27.97 7.84
CA ASP A 213 12.40 27.39 8.92
C ASP A 213 12.20 25.88 8.94
N ASP A 214 13.09 25.14 8.29
CA ASP A 214 13.12 23.67 8.31
C ASP A 214 13.94 23.18 9.51
N ARG A 215 13.27 22.83 10.60
CA ARG A 215 13.90 22.40 11.85
C ARG A 215 14.30 20.93 11.83
N SER A 216 15.32 20.59 12.60
CA SER A 216 15.70 19.21 12.92
C SER A 216 14.53 18.44 13.55
N ASP A 217 14.51 17.13 13.33
CA ASP A 217 13.54 16.22 13.93
C ASP A 217 13.65 16.23 15.48
N LEU A 218 12.51 16.30 16.17
CA LEU A 218 12.45 16.06 17.61
C LEU A 218 12.23 14.58 17.88
N LEU A 219 13.00 14.05 18.82
CA LEU A 219 13.02 12.63 19.14
C LEU A 219 12.33 12.39 20.48
N PHE A 220 11.43 11.41 20.55
CA PHE A 220 10.68 11.08 21.76
C PHE A 220 10.92 9.63 22.14
N LYS A 221 10.89 9.33 23.45
CA LYS A 221 11.07 7.95 23.95
C LYS A 221 9.94 7.02 23.53
N ASN A 222 8.71 7.54 23.56
CA ASN A 222 7.50 6.78 23.29
C ASN A 222 6.44 7.64 22.60
N GLU A 223 5.47 6.96 22.00
CA GLU A 223 4.43 7.57 21.19
C GLU A 223 3.48 8.45 22.02
N LYS A 224 3.16 8.04 23.26
CA LYS A 224 2.29 8.82 24.15
C LYS A 224 2.90 10.19 24.48
N GLY A 225 4.19 10.21 24.82
CA GLY A 225 4.94 11.42 25.11
C GLY A 225 5.06 12.34 23.90
N LYS A 226 5.33 11.76 22.72
CA LYS A 226 5.30 12.46 21.43
C LYS A 226 3.97 13.17 21.19
N PHE A 227 2.85 12.47 21.29
CA PHE A 227 1.53 13.08 21.05
C PHE A 227 1.17 14.13 22.10
N THR A 228 1.56 13.92 23.36
CA THR A 228 1.39 14.93 24.42
C THR A 228 2.13 16.23 24.09
N TYR A 229 3.37 16.14 23.59
CA TYR A 229 4.14 17.29 23.14
C TYR A 229 3.51 17.97 21.92
N VAL A 230 3.09 17.17 20.92
CA VAL A 230 2.42 17.68 19.72
C VAL A 230 1.18 18.49 20.09
N VAL A 231 0.37 18.02 21.02
CA VAL A 231 -0.81 18.75 21.50
C VAL A 231 -0.43 20.07 22.18
N LYS A 232 0.58 20.07 23.06
CA LYS A 232 1.11 21.30 23.68
C LYS A 232 1.58 22.31 22.63
N LEU A 233 2.28 21.83 21.61
CA LEU A 233 2.80 22.66 20.52
C LEU A 233 1.68 23.25 19.66
N ILE A 234 0.70 22.44 19.27
CA ILE A 234 -0.48 22.89 18.53
C ILE A 234 -1.25 23.92 19.34
N LYS A 235 -1.45 23.70 20.64
CA LYS A 235 -2.11 24.64 21.54
C LYS A 235 -1.42 26.00 21.54
N ALA A 236 -0.10 25.99 21.69
CA ALA A 236 0.68 27.22 21.73
C ALA A 236 0.65 27.99 20.39
N PHE A 237 0.67 27.29 19.25
CA PHE A 237 0.48 27.92 17.94
C PHE A 237 -0.95 28.46 17.74
N HIS A 238 -1.95 27.68 18.13
CA HIS A 238 -3.36 28.06 18.05
C HIS A 238 -3.65 29.33 18.87
N GLU A 239 -3.19 29.38 20.12
CA GLU A 239 -3.32 30.54 21.01
C GLU A 239 -2.57 31.77 20.48
N ALA A 240 -1.44 31.57 19.80
CA ALA A 240 -0.67 32.62 19.13
C ALA A 240 -1.24 33.02 17.75
N GLY A 241 -2.29 32.33 17.26
CA GLY A 241 -2.91 32.61 15.97
C GLY A 241 -2.21 32.00 14.75
N GLN A 242 -1.16 31.21 14.94
CA GLN A 242 -0.45 30.55 13.85
C GLN A 242 -1.19 29.26 13.44
N PRO A 243 -1.53 29.08 12.14
CA PRO A 243 -2.12 27.84 11.67
C PRO A 243 -1.15 26.68 11.71
N ALA A 244 -1.67 25.52 12.08
CA ALA A 244 -0.92 24.28 12.16
C ALA A 244 -1.55 23.21 11.25
N LEU A 245 -0.77 22.73 10.28
CA LEU A 245 -1.07 21.53 9.53
C LEU A 245 -0.30 20.37 10.16
N VAL A 246 -1.04 19.42 10.73
CA VAL A 246 -0.50 18.26 11.42
C VAL A 246 -0.71 17.03 10.57
N GLY A 247 0.36 16.33 10.32
CA GLY A 247 0.40 15.26 9.38
C GLY A 247 0.64 13.92 10.04
N THR A 248 -0.21 12.94 9.75
CA THR A 248 -0.10 11.58 10.30
C THR A 248 -0.06 10.53 9.18
N VAL A 249 0.45 9.34 9.50
CA VAL A 249 0.56 8.23 8.53
C VAL A 249 -0.69 7.36 8.44
N SER A 250 -1.59 7.42 9.43
CA SER A 250 -2.78 6.56 9.48
C SER A 250 -4.01 7.27 10.05
N VAL A 251 -5.19 6.82 9.62
CA VAL A 251 -6.49 7.30 10.12
C VAL A 251 -6.60 7.11 11.62
N ALA A 252 -6.19 5.95 12.15
CA ALA A 252 -6.25 5.68 13.58
C ALA A 252 -5.46 6.70 14.42
N LYS A 253 -4.29 7.14 13.92
CA LYS A 253 -3.47 8.16 14.59
C LYS A 253 -4.04 9.56 14.43
N SER A 254 -4.69 9.86 13.30
CA SER A 254 -5.45 11.10 13.13
C SER A 254 -6.60 11.22 14.12
N GLU A 255 -7.41 10.17 14.27
CA GLU A 255 -8.51 10.13 15.24
C GLU A 255 -7.98 10.22 16.68
N TYR A 256 -6.89 9.51 17.01
CA TYR A 256 -6.27 9.61 18.32
C TYR A 256 -5.80 11.03 18.66
N LEU A 257 -5.14 11.72 17.71
CA LEU A 257 -4.75 13.10 17.91
C LEU A 257 -5.96 14.04 18.03
N SER A 258 -7.00 13.80 17.23
CA SER A 258 -8.27 14.53 17.28
C SER A 258 -8.93 14.46 18.66
N ASP A 259 -8.96 13.27 19.27
CA ASP A 259 -9.48 13.08 20.63
C ASP A 259 -8.70 13.88 21.67
N LEU A 260 -7.35 13.88 21.56
CA LEU A 260 -6.50 14.65 22.47
C LEU A 260 -6.67 16.16 22.32
N LEU A 261 -6.82 16.66 21.09
CA LEU A 261 -7.10 18.09 20.84
C LEU A 261 -8.49 18.49 21.33
N THR A 262 -9.48 17.62 21.17
CA THR A 262 -10.84 17.84 21.68
C THR A 262 -10.86 17.93 23.20
N ALA A 263 -10.08 17.07 23.88
CA ALA A 263 -9.95 17.11 25.34
C ALA A 263 -9.33 18.42 25.86
N GLU A 264 -8.47 19.06 25.07
CA GLU A 264 -7.86 20.37 25.36
C GLU A 264 -8.72 21.56 24.87
N GLY A 265 -9.86 21.30 24.24
CA GLY A 265 -10.77 22.34 23.74
C GLY A 265 -10.28 23.05 22.48
N ILE A 266 -9.38 22.45 21.70
CA ILE A 266 -8.79 23.06 20.50
C ILE A 266 -9.65 22.71 19.28
N PRO A 267 -10.28 23.69 18.61
CA PRO A 267 -11.05 23.43 17.40
C PRO A 267 -10.12 23.04 16.25
N HIS A 268 -10.42 21.92 15.60
CA HIS A 268 -9.61 21.39 14.51
C HIS A 268 -10.47 20.65 13.48
N LYS A 269 -9.88 20.35 12.32
CA LYS A 269 -10.51 19.55 11.26
C LYS A 269 -9.64 18.34 10.94
N VAL A 270 -10.26 17.21 10.61
CA VAL A 270 -9.57 15.94 10.27
C VAL A 270 -9.86 15.56 8.82
N LEU A 271 -8.82 15.17 8.09
CA LEU A 271 -8.89 14.77 6.69
C LEU A 271 -8.32 13.37 6.54
N ASN A 272 -9.17 12.46 6.07
CA ASN A 272 -8.91 11.03 6.05
C ASN A 272 -8.80 10.45 4.62
N ALA A 273 -8.69 11.28 3.58
CA ALA A 273 -8.63 10.88 2.17
C ALA A 273 -9.85 10.04 1.71
N LYS A 274 -11.05 10.41 2.18
CA LYS A 274 -12.32 9.74 1.84
C LYS A 274 -13.20 10.56 0.91
N GLN A 275 -13.10 11.90 0.91
CA GLN A 275 -14.00 12.80 0.17
C GLN A 275 -13.26 14.00 -0.46
N ASP A 276 -12.71 13.80 -1.66
CA ASP A 276 -11.77 14.74 -2.29
C ASP A 276 -12.28 16.19 -2.43
N ALA A 277 -13.54 16.39 -2.83
CA ALA A 277 -14.08 17.75 -3.08
C ALA A 277 -14.25 18.58 -1.79
N HIS A 278 -14.77 17.98 -0.72
CA HIS A 278 -14.93 18.67 0.56
C HIS A 278 -13.58 18.86 1.28
N GLU A 279 -12.67 17.91 1.12
CA GLU A 279 -11.33 17.99 1.69
C GLU A 279 -10.50 19.13 1.07
N ALA A 280 -10.68 19.42 -0.22
CA ALA A 280 -10.03 20.54 -0.88
C ALA A 280 -10.44 21.89 -0.25
N ASP A 281 -11.72 22.11 0.03
CA ASP A 281 -12.19 23.34 0.68
C ASP A 281 -11.60 23.50 2.09
N VAL A 282 -11.52 22.40 2.84
CA VAL A 282 -10.93 22.40 4.18
C VAL A 282 -9.43 22.73 4.13
N ILE A 283 -8.69 22.12 3.21
CA ILE A 283 -7.25 22.36 3.04
C ILE A 283 -6.97 23.77 2.56
N GLY A 284 -7.77 24.30 1.63
CA GLY A 284 -7.65 25.68 1.18
C GLY A 284 -7.81 26.68 2.32
N ALA A 285 -8.60 26.34 3.34
CA ALA A 285 -8.81 27.13 4.55
C ALA A 285 -7.79 26.86 5.68
N ALA A 286 -6.88 25.89 5.53
CA ALA A 286 -5.92 25.49 6.57
C ALA A 286 -4.82 26.54 6.87
N GLY A 287 -4.73 27.61 6.07
CA GLY A 287 -3.82 28.73 6.26
C GLY A 287 -4.45 29.94 6.98
N GLN A 288 -5.66 29.78 7.54
CA GLN A 288 -6.37 30.85 8.25
C GLN A 288 -5.84 31.02 9.69
N PHE A 289 -6.07 32.19 10.28
CA PHE A 289 -5.62 32.50 11.63
C PHE A 289 -6.08 31.44 12.64
N GLY A 290 -5.13 30.88 13.39
CA GLY A 290 -5.36 29.85 14.39
C GLY A 290 -5.92 28.53 13.88
N SER A 291 -6.02 28.28 12.56
CA SER A 291 -6.64 27.05 12.07
C SER A 291 -5.75 25.83 12.32
N VAL A 292 -6.33 24.78 12.89
CA VAL A 292 -5.65 23.48 13.09
C VAL A 292 -6.27 22.44 12.16
N THR A 293 -5.44 21.81 11.33
CA THR A 293 -5.88 20.79 10.38
C THR A 293 -5.02 19.55 10.53
N ILE A 294 -5.65 18.40 10.77
CA ILE A 294 -5.01 17.08 10.77
C ILE A 294 -5.24 16.44 9.39
N ALA A 295 -4.16 16.01 8.74
CA ALA A 295 -4.21 15.34 7.44
C ALA A 295 -3.49 13.99 7.51
N THR A 296 -4.15 12.93 7.06
CA THR A 296 -3.47 11.66 6.77
C THR A 296 -2.68 11.80 5.47
N ASN A 297 -1.43 11.32 5.45
CA ASN A 297 -0.50 11.20 4.31
C ASN A 297 -0.86 11.95 3.00
N MET A 298 -1.83 11.44 2.22
CA MET A 298 -2.22 11.98 0.90
C MET A 298 -3.41 12.95 0.89
N ALA A 299 -4.08 13.17 2.03
CA ALA A 299 -5.26 14.02 2.11
C ALA A 299 -4.93 15.46 1.68
N GLY A 300 -5.80 16.05 0.88
CA GLY A 300 -5.62 17.41 0.39
C GLY A 300 -4.46 17.61 -0.58
N ARG A 301 -3.98 16.56 -1.26
CA ARG A 301 -2.98 16.72 -2.32
C ARG A 301 -3.53 17.57 -3.47
N GLY A 302 -2.65 18.34 -4.13
CA GLY A 302 -3.03 19.19 -5.27
C GLY A 302 -3.75 20.49 -4.89
N THR A 303 -4.13 20.68 -3.62
CA THR A 303 -4.73 21.92 -3.14
C THR A 303 -3.70 22.83 -2.48
N ASP A 304 -3.68 24.10 -2.87
CA ASP A 304 -2.78 25.12 -2.33
C ASP A 304 -3.30 25.67 -0.99
N ILE A 305 -2.41 25.78 0.00
CA ILE A 305 -2.73 26.34 1.32
C ILE A 305 -2.28 27.79 1.32
N LYS A 306 -3.24 28.70 1.07
CA LYS A 306 -2.95 30.13 1.04
C LYS A 306 -2.96 30.69 2.46
N VAL A 307 -1.90 31.40 2.80
CA VAL A 307 -1.77 32.07 4.08
C VAL A 307 -2.28 33.51 3.96
N SER A 308 -3.07 33.95 4.94
CA SER A 308 -3.56 35.33 5.02
C SER A 308 -2.43 36.31 5.39
N ASP A 309 -2.61 37.60 5.06
CA ASP A 309 -1.64 38.64 5.42
C ASP A 309 -1.45 38.75 6.94
N GLU A 310 -2.50 38.50 7.72
CA GLU A 310 -2.46 38.48 9.18
C GLU A 310 -1.51 37.39 9.69
N VAL A 311 -1.63 36.16 9.18
CA VAL A 311 -0.75 35.04 9.55
C VAL A 311 0.68 35.24 9.03
N ARG A 312 0.83 35.81 7.83
CA ARG A 312 2.16 36.11 7.26
C ARG A 312 2.93 37.11 8.12
N ASN A 313 2.25 38.08 8.70
CA ASN A 313 2.83 39.16 9.48
C ASN A 313 2.87 38.89 10.99
N LEU A 314 2.51 37.68 11.44
CA LEU A 314 2.69 37.29 12.84
C LEU A 314 4.15 37.49 13.25
N SER A 315 4.33 38.13 14.39
CA SER A 315 5.65 38.44 14.95
C SER A 315 5.71 37.97 16.39
N GLY A 316 6.87 37.47 16.80
CA GLY A 316 7.08 36.95 18.15
C GLY A 316 7.57 35.50 18.10
N GLU A 317 7.66 34.90 19.27
CA GLU A 317 8.16 33.56 19.44
C GLU A 317 7.29 32.81 20.45
N VAL A 318 7.11 31.52 20.21
CA VAL A 318 6.45 30.60 21.14
C VAL A 318 7.49 29.61 21.62
N THR A 319 7.57 29.42 22.93
CA THR A 319 8.48 28.47 23.55
C THR A 319 7.69 27.33 24.18
N VAL A 320 8.02 26.10 23.79
CA VAL A 320 7.44 24.87 24.36
C VAL A 320 8.58 24.01 24.87
N GLU A 321 8.61 23.78 26.17
CA GLU A 321 9.76 23.23 26.89
C GLU A 321 11.02 24.08 26.62
N TRP A 322 12.05 23.53 25.98
CA TRP A 322 13.27 24.25 25.58
C TRP A 322 13.31 24.68 24.09
N GLN A 323 12.26 24.43 23.32
CA GLN A 323 12.22 24.74 21.88
C GLN A 323 11.54 26.09 21.66
N THR A 324 12.21 26.98 20.95
CA THR A 324 11.67 28.29 20.58
C THR A 324 11.39 28.37 19.08
N TYR A 325 10.14 28.71 18.75
CA TYR A 325 9.58 28.78 17.41
C TYR A 325 9.25 30.21 17.06
N LYS A 326 9.75 30.69 15.92
CA LYS A 326 9.35 31.99 15.38
C LYS A 326 7.97 31.89 14.76
N LEU A 327 7.09 32.80 15.14
CA LEU A 327 5.77 32.90 14.54
C LEU A 327 5.88 33.43 13.11
N GLY A 328 4.96 32.99 12.26
CA GLY A 328 4.85 33.43 10.88
C GLY A 328 4.50 32.30 9.93
N GLY A 329 3.46 32.51 9.14
CA GLY A 329 3.08 31.56 8.09
C GLY A 329 2.50 30.24 8.62
N LEU A 330 2.47 29.23 7.76
CA LEU A 330 1.95 27.90 8.11
C LEU A 330 3.00 27.08 8.88
N ALA A 331 2.64 26.57 10.05
CA ALA A 331 3.41 25.56 10.76
C ALA A 331 3.01 24.17 10.27
N VAL A 332 4.00 23.37 9.84
CA VAL A 332 3.77 22.00 9.38
C VAL A 332 4.48 21.04 10.32
N ILE A 333 3.70 20.22 11.01
CA ILE A 333 4.19 19.26 12.02
C ILE A 333 3.87 17.86 11.54
N TRP A 334 4.88 17.00 11.43
CA TRP A 334 4.68 15.58 11.10
C TRP A 334 4.88 14.71 12.31
N THR A 335 3.95 13.80 12.55
CA THR A 335 4.01 12.93 13.72
C THR A 335 4.95 11.75 13.54
N GLU A 336 5.40 11.46 12.31
CA GLU A 336 6.27 10.33 11.94
C GLU A 336 7.03 10.63 10.65
N LYS A 337 8.07 9.84 10.38
CA LYS A 337 8.75 9.78 9.08
C LYS A 337 7.98 8.91 8.10
N HIS A 338 8.08 9.21 6.82
CA HIS A 338 7.55 8.38 5.75
C HIS A 338 8.62 7.43 5.20
N GLU A 339 8.17 6.47 4.39
CA GLU A 339 9.05 5.47 3.76
C GLU A 339 10.16 6.08 2.92
N THR A 340 9.93 7.29 2.41
CA THR A 340 10.87 8.02 1.58
C THR A 340 11.01 9.47 2.04
N ARG A 341 12.22 10.00 1.94
CA ARG A 341 12.54 11.42 2.16
C ARG A 341 11.79 12.33 1.20
N ARG A 342 11.44 11.81 0.04
CA ARG A 342 10.66 12.51 -0.98
C ARG A 342 9.30 12.93 -0.45
N ILE A 343 8.55 11.99 0.14
CA ILE A 343 7.25 12.28 0.75
C ILE A 343 7.44 13.29 1.89
N ASP A 344 8.43 13.08 2.76
CA ASP A 344 8.73 14.07 3.82
C ASP A 344 8.95 15.49 3.27
N ASN A 345 9.67 15.63 2.14
CA ASN A 345 9.93 16.93 1.51
C ASN A 345 8.70 17.55 0.83
N GLN A 346 7.85 16.75 0.18
CA GLN A 346 6.57 17.24 -0.36
C GLN A 346 5.73 17.87 0.74
N LEU A 347 5.74 17.21 1.89
CA LEU A 347 5.00 17.61 3.05
C LEU A 347 5.55 18.88 3.70
N ARG A 348 6.89 19.03 3.82
CA ARG A 348 7.50 20.32 4.16
C ARG A 348 7.08 21.41 3.17
N GLY A 349 7.02 21.07 1.88
CA GLY A 349 6.60 21.93 0.77
C GLY A 349 5.15 22.45 0.83
N ARG A 350 4.34 21.98 1.79
CA ARG A 350 3.01 22.56 2.05
C ARG A 350 3.09 23.93 2.73
N SER A 351 4.24 24.30 3.31
CA SER A 351 4.52 25.62 3.87
C SER A 351 5.64 26.34 3.13
N GLY A 352 5.76 27.66 3.34
CA GLY A 352 6.83 28.49 2.79
C GLY A 352 6.70 28.80 1.30
N ARG A 353 5.46 28.87 0.78
CA ARG A 353 5.20 29.12 -0.65
C ARG A 353 5.39 30.60 -0.98
N GLN A 354 5.98 30.90 -2.14
CA GLN A 354 6.10 32.27 -2.67
C GLN A 354 6.73 33.31 -1.71
N TRP A 355 7.78 32.93 -0.95
CA TRP A 355 8.43 33.74 0.09
C TRP A 355 7.63 33.86 1.39
N ASP A 356 6.51 33.14 1.55
CA ASP A 356 5.85 33.12 2.84
C ASP A 356 6.79 32.54 3.92
N PRO A 357 6.79 33.12 5.14
CA PRO A 357 7.41 32.47 6.27
C PRO A 357 6.69 31.15 6.54
N GLY A 358 7.31 30.31 7.35
CA GLY A 358 6.72 29.04 7.71
C GLY A 358 7.68 28.19 8.50
N LEU A 359 7.15 27.14 9.08
CA LEU A 359 7.89 26.18 9.88
C LEU A 359 7.61 24.79 9.35
N SER A 360 8.63 23.93 9.31
CA SER A 360 8.41 22.50 9.20
C SER A 360 9.25 21.74 10.23
N GLN A 361 8.63 20.75 10.89
CA GLN A 361 9.32 19.90 11.85
C GLN A 361 8.70 18.50 11.92
N PHE A 362 9.53 17.50 12.11
CA PHE A 362 9.11 16.11 12.34
C PHE A 362 9.27 15.75 13.81
N MET A 363 8.33 14.96 14.30
CA MET A 363 8.32 14.37 15.63
C MET A 363 8.48 12.87 15.46
N VAL A 364 9.49 12.25 16.04
CA VAL A 364 9.87 10.87 15.77
C VAL A 364 9.99 10.08 17.06
N SER A 365 9.46 8.86 17.07
CA SER A 365 9.54 7.92 18.18
C SER A 365 10.10 6.57 17.70
N PRO A 366 10.82 5.80 18.54
CA PRO A 366 11.24 4.45 18.19
C PRO A 366 10.06 3.49 18.02
N GLN A 367 8.87 3.88 18.50
CA GLN A 367 7.62 3.12 18.37
C GLN A 367 6.88 3.37 17.04
N ASP A 368 7.33 4.35 16.24
CA ASP A 368 6.79 4.61 14.91
C ASP A 368 7.00 3.39 13.99
N ASP A 369 6.11 3.18 13.03
CA ASP A 369 6.08 1.91 12.29
C ASP A 369 7.39 1.65 11.52
N ILE A 370 7.94 2.66 10.87
CA ILE A 370 9.23 2.53 10.17
C ILE A 370 10.35 2.20 11.14
N MET A 371 10.39 2.88 12.29
CA MET A 371 11.45 2.69 13.29
C MET A 371 11.34 1.31 13.93
N ARG A 372 10.13 0.85 14.23
CA ARG A 372 9.85 -0.45 14.83
C ARG A 372 10.18 -1.61 13.89
N ILE A 373 9.83 -1.48 12.61
CA ILE A 373 10.02 -2.55 11.62
C ILE A 373 11.48 -2.63 11.15
N PHE A 374 12.13 -1.48 10.95
CA PHE A 374 13.44 -1.42 10.29
C PHE A 374 14.59 -0.94 11.19
N GLY A 375 14.30 -0.26 12.31
CA GLY A 375 15.31 0.20 13.26
C GLY A 375 15.90 -0.90 14.15
N GLY A 376 15.16 -2.00 14.33
CA GLY A 376 15.56 -3.17 15.12
C GLY A 376 15.76 -2.88 16.62
N ASP A 377 16.07 -3.92 17.39
CA ASP A 377 16.20 -3.84 18.86
C ASP A 377 17.28 -2.86 19.33
N LYS A 378 18.31 -2.65 18.50
CA LYS A 378 19.39 -1.70 18.79
C LYS A 378 18.90 -0.26 18.84
N LEU A 379 17.98 0.16 17.96
CA LEU A 379 17.45 1.52 17.99
C LEU A 379 16.59 1.73 19.22
N PHE A 380 15.69 0.79 19.52
CA PHE A 380 14.88 0.80 20.73
C PHE A 380 15.72 0.84 22.01
N SER A 381 16.82 0.07 22.06
CA SER A 381 17.72 0.03 23.22
C SER A 381 18.45 1.36 23.45
N ILE A 382 18.79 2.10 22.38
CA ILE A 382 19.43 3.41 22.50
C ILE A 382 18.44 4.45 23.02
N PHE A 383 17.19 4.44 22.52
CA PHE A 383 16.15 5.36 22.98
C PHE A 383 15.75 5.12 24.45
N ASN A 384 15.82 3.87 24.91
CA ASN A 384 15.56 3.49 26.31
C ASN A 384 16.82 3.36 27.17
N ALA A 385 17.95 3.91 26.72
CA ALA A 385 19.19 3.86 27.48
C ALA A 385 19.04 4.59 28.83
N PRO A 386 19.73 4.13 29.90
CA PRO A 386 19.66 4.75 31.23
C PRO A 386 19.99 6.24 31.26
N MET A 387 20.82 6.70 30.30
CA MET A 387 21.15 8.12 30.12
C MET A 387 19.92 8.99 29.86
N PHE A 388 18.89 8.45 29.22
CA PHE A 388 17.65 9.17 28.94
C PHE A 388 16.61 8.95 30.04
N ALA A 389 16.81 8.04 31.00
CA ALA A 389 15.79 7.67 31.99
C ALA A 389 15.28 8.85 32.84
N SER A 390 16.11 9.87 33.06
CA SER A 390 15.76 11.07 33.82
C SER A 390 14.91 12.09 33.05
N ILE A 391 14.79 11.97 31.73
CA ILE A 391 14.01 12.89 30.88
C ILE A 391 12.52 12.49 30.94
N PRO A 392 11.57 13.41 31.22
CA PRO A 392 10.15 13.11 31.15
C PRO A 392 9.72 12.62 29.76
N ASP A 393 8.76 11.70 29.70
CA ASP A 393 8.34 11.09 28.43
C ASP A 393 7.81 12.09 27.40
N HIS A 394 7.20 13.18 27.87
CA HIS A 394 6.61 14.24 27.05
C HIS A 394 7.61 15.34 26.66
N GLU A 395 8.86 15.22 27.07
CA GLU A 395 9.94 16.10 26.62
C GLU A 395 10.71 15.43 25.49
N PRO A 396 11.05 16.18 24.41
CA PRO A 396 11.94 15.65 23.39
C PRO A 396 13.31 15.35 23.99
N LEU A 397 13.98 14.35 23.46
CA LEU A 397 15.35 14.01 23.82
C LEU A 397 16.30 15.13 23.35
N LEU A 398 17.38 15.35 24.09
CA LEU A 398 18.47 16.23 23.67
C LEU A 398 18.95 15.82 22.26
N GLU A 399 19.18 16.81 21.40
CA GLU A 399 19.59 16.58 20.03
C GLU A 399 20.91 15.79 19.99
N SER A 400 20.83 14.54 19.55
CA SER A 400 21.98 13.64 19.40
C SER A 400 22.19 13.35 17.93
N GLY A 401 23.25 13.92 17.35
CA GLY A 401 23.60 13.67 15.95
C GLY A 401 23.83 12.19 15.60
N MET A 402 24.07 11.33 16.60
CA MET A 402 24.13 9.88 16.42
C MET A 402 22.75 9.27 16.15
N LEU A 403 21.70 9.72 16.86
CA LEU A 403 20.34 9.23 16.69
C LEU A 403 19.76 9.66 15.34
N THR A 404 19.93 10.93 14.97
CA THR A 404 19.49 11.47 13.67
C THR A 404 20.10 10.69 12.51
N LYS A 405 21.42 10.42 12.55
CA LYS A 405 22.10 9.60 11.52
C LYS A 405 21.54 8.18 11.43
N ARG A 406 21.10 7.59 12.54
CA ARG A 406 20.50 6.25 12.52
C ARG A 406 19.10 6.26 11.94
N ILE A 407 18.27 7.25 12.30
CA ILE A 407 16.94 7.45 11.70
C ILE A 407 17.05 7.60 10.18
N ASP A 408 18.00 8.42 9.74
CA ASP A 408 18.32 8.60 8.33
C ASP A 408 18.75 7.31 7.63
N ALA A 409 19.56 6.48 8.30
CA ALA A 409 19.99 5.20 7.75
C ALA A 409 18.83 4.21 7.62
N VAL A 410 17.92 4.18 8.59
CA VAL A 410 16.71 3.35 8.55
C VAL A 410 15.84 3.75 7.36
N GLN A 411 15.59 5.05 7.16
CA GLN A 411 14.80 5.53 6.03
C GLN A 411 15.45 5.17 4.68
N LYS A 412 16.76 5.36 4.54
CA LYS A 412 17.50 4.95 3.32
C LYS A 412 17.42 3.44 3.04
N GLN A 413 17.40 2.62 4.08
CA GLN A 413 17.24 1.17 3.93
C GLN A 413 15.86 0.80 3.39
N VAL A 414 14.81 1.49 3.84
CA VAL A 414 13.44 1.31 3.32
C VAL A 414 13.35 1.76 1.86
N GLU A 415 13.95 2.91 1.52
CA GLU A 415 14.03 3.41 0.14
C GLU A 415 14.69 2.39 -0.80
N GLY A 416 15.85 1.85 -0.41
CA GLY A 416 16.56 0.83 -1.21
C GLY A 416 15.75 -0.46 -1.39
N ARG A 417 15.10 -0.94 -0.33
CA ARG A 417 14.22 -2.11 -0.42
C ARG A 417 13.05 -1.87 -1.38
N ASN A 418 12.43 -0.69 -1.31
CA ASN A 418 11.32 -0.33 -2.19
C ASN A 418 11.78 -0.23 -3.66
N PHE A 419 12.98 0.29 -3.90
CA PHE A 419 13.60 0.31 -5.23
C PHE A 419 13.80 -1.11 -5.79
N ASP A 420 14.36 -2.03 -4.99
CA ASP A 420 14.59 -3.42 -5.40
C ASP A 420 13.27 -4.16 -5.72
N ILE A 421 12.23 -3.93 -4.92
CA ILE A 421 10.89 -4.49 -5.18
C ILE A 421 10.36 -4.01 -6.53
N ARG A 422 10.46 -2.71 -6.84
CA ARG A 422 10.00 -2.16 -8.12
C ARG A 422 10.79 -2.71 -9.29
N LYS A 423 12.11 -2.88 -9.12
CA LYS A 423 12.97 -3.49 -10.13
C LYS A 423 12.53 -4.93 -10.45
N HIS A 424 12.25 -5.74 -9.41
CA HIS A 424 11.76 -7.11 -9.60
C HIS A 424 10.36 -7.20 -10.21
N ILE A 425 9.49 -6.20 -10.03
CA ILE A 425 8.17 -6.14 -10.68
C ILE A 425 8.29 -5.77 -12.17
N LEU A 426 9.36 -5.06 -12.53
CA LEU A 426 9.63 -4.66 -13.92
C LEU A 426 10.28 -5.80 -14.73
N GLU A 427 11.16 -6.59 -14.10
CA GLU A 427 11.79 -7.80 -14.66
C GLU A 427 10.77 -8.93 -14.84
#